data_AF-A0A6C0AJ79-F1
#
_entry.id   AF-A0A6C0AJ79-F1
#
_cell.length_a   1.000
_cell.length_b   1.000
_cell.length_c   1.000
_cell.angle_alpha   90.00
_cell.angle_beta   90.00
_cell.angle_gamma   90.00
#
_symmetry.space_group_name_H-M   'P 1'
#
loop_
_entity.id
_entity.type
_entity.pdbx_description
1 polymer ?
#
loop_
_entity_poly.entity_id
_entity_poly.type
_entity_poly.pdbx_seq_one_letter_code
_entity_poly.pdbx_strand_id
1 'polypeptide(L)'
;MGIDTYWFGPSAWQLFHLISFRSKNPHAVLLKMKEMLPCKFCRASTTEFVAKHPLKKEDPAKWLYEIHNMVNNKLRTQCAEDPNISDPGPDPSFEEVKRKYAEMTPNAVPGRDFLFAITANYPENPEPEDMARHREFLHDLSEVYPFESLRKVFKQYMSQGPVALETKKTYMKWMYGLLKSLSKTAGSSILSYRGYVARANYYTSGCDRPSYRGKTCRRTKQGHRTKNRDRNQTHRVVLTGLLK
;
A
#
# COMPACT_ATOMS: atom_id res chain seq x y z
N MET A 1 -7.64 6.22 11.52
CA MET A 1 -6.44 5.41 11.80
C MET A 1 -5.34 5.72 10.78
N GLY A 2 -4.08 5.43 11.12
CA GLY A 2 -2.97 5.51 10.17
C GLY A 2 -1.97 4.38 10.40
N ILE A 3 -1.54 3.71 9.33
CA ILE A 3 -0.47 2.70 9.37
C ILE A 3 0.86 3.37 9.02
N ASP A 4 1.95 2.89 9.59
CA ASP A 4 3.30 3.37 9.28
C ASP A 4 3.69 2.96 7.85
N THR A 5 4.14 3.93 7.06
CA THR A 5 4.52 3.74 5.65
C THR A 5 5.76 2.85 5.48
N TYR A 6 6.58 2.62 6.50
CA TYR A 6 7.70 1.67 6.38
C TYR A 6 7.23 0.25 6.10
N TRP A 7 6.01 -0.10 6.52
CA TRP A 7 5.47 -1.43 6.30
C TRP A 7 4.74 -1.53 4.96
N PHE A 8 3.76 -0.65 4.71
CA PHE A 8 2.93 -0.76 3.52
C PHE A 8 3.52 -0.03 2.29
N GLY A 9 4.34 1.00 2.49
CA GLY A 9 4.78 1.92 1.43
C GLY A 9 5.56 1.23 0.30
N PRO A 10 6.66 0.51 0.59
CA PRO A 10 7.39 -0.23 -0.43
C PRO A 10 6.51 -1.24 -1.17
N SER A 11 5.62 -1.92 -0.43
CA SER A 11 4.68 -2.89 -1.00
C SER A 11 3.66 -2.24 -1.95
N ALA A 12 3.13 -1.07 -1.57
CA ALA A 12 2.21 -0.29 -2.39
C ALA A 12 2.88 0.19 -3.68
N TRP A 13 4.05 0.81 -3.58
CA TRP A 13 4.78 1.29 -4.75
C TRP A 13 5.13 0.16 -5.72
N GLN A 14 5.59 -0.98 -5.22
CA GLN A 14 5.85 -2.14 -6.06
C GLN A 14 4.59 -2.58 -6.82
N LEU A 15 3.45 -2.68 -6.13
CA LEU A 15 2.18 -3.07 -6.75
C LEU A 15 1.78 -2.09 -7.86
N PHE A 16 1.74 -0.80 -7.56
CA PHE A 16 1.26 0.20 -8.51
C PHE A 16 2.19 0.35 -9.71
N HIS A 17 3.52 0.30 -9.52
CA HIS A 17 4.47 0.30 -10.64
C HIS A 17 4.33 -0.94 -11.51
N LEU A 18 4.19 -2.12 -10.91
CA LEU A 18 3.92 -3.33 -11.69
C LEU A 18 2.62 -3.21 -12.51
N ILE A 19 1.56 -2.63 -11.93
CA ILE A 19 0.30 -2.38 -12.63
C ILE A 19 0.50 -1.38 -13.78
N SER A 20 1.19 -0.25 -13.54
CA SER A 20 1.37 0.79 -14.54
C SER A 20 2.22 0.34 -15.73
N PHE A 21 3.23 -0.51 -15.51
CA PHE A 21 4.08 -1.03 -16.59
C PHE A 21 3.50 -2.25 -17.32
N ARG A 22 2.68 -3.07 -16.67
CA ARG A 22 2.25 -4.38 -17.23
C ARG A 22 0.78 -4.48 -17.60
N SER A 23 -0.08 -3.59 -17.10
CA SER A 23 -1.50 -3.60 -17.43
C SER A 23 -1.79 -2.76 -18.67
N LYS A 24 -2.75 -3.23 -19.48
CA LYS A 24 -3.25 -2.46 -20.62
C LYS A 24 -4.12 -1.27 -20.18
N ASN A 25 -4.84 -1.40 -19.07
CA ASN A 25 -5.83 -0.41 -18.61
C ASN A 25 -5.66 -0.07 -17.11
N PRO A 26 -4.50 0.46 -16.66
CA PRO A 26 -4.21 0.65 -15.23
C PRO A 26 -5.00 1.81 -14.60
N HIS A 27 -5.61 2.69 -15.40
CA HIS A 27 -6.13 3.99 -14.98
C HIS A 27 -7.12 3.92 -13.82
N ALA A 28 -8.08 2.99 -13.86
CA ALA A 28 -9.11 2.88 -12.83
C ALA A 28 -8.53 2.65 -11.43
N VAL A 29 -7.50 1.79 -11.33
CA VAL A 29 -6.80 1.52 -10.06
C VAL A 29 -5.91 2.68 -9.65
N LEU A 30 -5.16 3.26 -10.60
CA LEU A 30 -4.23 4.35 -10.32
C LEU A 30 -4.96 5.62 -9.81
N LEU A 31 -6.13 5.92 -10.35
CA LEU A 31 -6.96 7.05 -9.90
C LEU A 31 -7.46 6.85 -8.46
N LYS A 32 -7.82 5.61 -8.10
CA LYS A 32 -8.29 5.25 -6.75
C LYS A 32 -7.14 5.11 -5.72
N MET A 33 -5.88 5.04 -6.15
CA MET A 33 -4.72 4.87 -5.28
C MET A 33 -4.71 5.84 -4.09
N LYS A 34 -4.97 7.14 -4.34
CA LYS A 34 -4.89 8.21 -3.33
C LYS A 34 -5.86 7.99 -2.16
N GLU A 35 -6.98 7.31 -2.40
CA GLU A 35 -8.04 7.10 -1.41
C GLU A 35 -7.77 5.86 -0.56
N MET A 36 -7.07 4.88 -1.13
CA MET A 36 -6.79 3.60 -0.49
C MET A 36 -5.57 3.63 0.44
N LEU A 37 -4.76 4.69 0.43
CA LEU A 37 -3.53 4.73 1.25
C LEU A 37 -3.87 4.62 2.75
N PRO A 38 -3.28 3.68 3.51
CA PRO A 38 -3.53 3.47 4.95
C PRO A 38 -3.11 4.61 5.88
N CYS A 39 -2.70 5.77 5.39
CA CYS A 39 -2.24 6.90 6.19
C CYS A 39 -2.90 8.19 5.70
N LYS A 40 -3.60 8.90 6.60
CA LYS A 40 -4.29 10.15 6.26
C LYS A 40 -3.38 11.25 5.68
N PHE A 41 -2.13 11.33 6.14
CA PHE A 41 -1.15 12.30 5.63
C PHE A 41 -0.68 11.94 4.22
N CYS A 42 -0.57 10.64 3.93
CA CYS A 42 -0.26 10.16 2.59
C CYS A 42 -1.44 10.42 1.65
N ARG A 43 -2.66 10.09 2.06
CA ARG A 43 -3.88 10.39 1.28
C ARG A 43 -3.97 11.88 0.93
N ALA A 44 -3.76 12.76 1.91
CA ALA A 44 -3.79 14.20 1.71
C ALA A 44 -2.75 14.67 0.68
N SER A 45 -1.47 14.31 0.86
CA SER A 45 -0.43 14.74 -0.09
C SER A 45 -0.58 14.11 -1.47
N THR A 46 -0.95 12.83 -1.56
CA THR A 46 -1.16 12.20 -2.86
C THR A 46 -2.38 12.79 -3.57
N THR A 47 -3.43 13.18 -2.84
CA THR A 47 -4.56 13.91 -3.43
C THR A 47 -4.12 15.23 -4.05
N GLU A 48 -3.29 16.00 -3.35
CA GLU A 48 -2.72 17.25 -3.87
C GLU A 48 -1.84 17.00 -5.10
N PHE A 49 -0.98 15.98 -5.06
CA PHE A 49 -0.08 15.66 -6.17
C PHE A 49 -0.83 15.22 -7.42
N VAL A 50 -1.84 14.36 -7.27
CA VAL A 50 -2.71 13.93 -8.38
C VAL A 50 -3.53 15.10 -8.94
N ALA A 51 -3.93 16.07 -8.11
CA ALA A 51 -4.61 17.27 -8.59
C ALA A 51 -3.68 18.19 -9.40
N LYS A 52 -2.44 18.38 -8.94
CA LYS A 52 -1.41 19.18 -9.65
C LYS A 52 -0.88 18.50 -10.90
N HIS A 53 -0.85 17.17 -10.90
CA HIS A 53 -0.32 16.35 -11.97
C HIS A 53 -1.32 15.23 -12.31
N PRO A 54 -2.40 15.55 -13.05
CA PRO A 54 -3.48 14.60 -13.33
C PRO A 54 -3.00 13.47 -14.26
N LEU A 55 -3.56 12.27 -14.03
CA LEU A 55 -3.25 11.10 -14.86
C LEU A 55 -3.79 11.29 -16.27
N LYS A 56 -2.88 11.30 -17.24
CA LYS A 56 -3.20 11.34 -18.67
C LYS A 56 -3.38 9.92 -19.24
N LYS A 57 -3.93 9.79 -20.45
CA LYS A 57 -4.20 8.48 -21.06
C LYS A 57 -2.92 7.79 -21.53
N GLU A 58 -1.92 8.55 -21.94
CA GLU A 58 -0.85 8.12 -22.83
C GLU A 58 0.31 7.41 -22.12
N ASP A 59 0.62 7.77 -20.87
CA ASP A 59 1.74 7.15 -20.14
C ASP A 59 1.48 7.04 -18.62
N PRO A 60 0.69 6.03 -18.18
CA PRO A 60 0.42 5.82 -16.76
C PRO A 60 1.66 5.44 -15.95
N ALA A 61 2.68 4.86 -16.59
CA ALA A 61 3.92 4.46 -15.93
C ALA A 61 4.81 5.66 -15.62
N LYS A 62 5.00 6.56 -16.61
CA LYS A 62 5.71 7.81 -16.40
C LYS A 62 4.99 8.71 -15.39
N TRP A 63 3.67 8.79 -15.47
CA TRP A 63 2.86 9.52 -14.49
C TRP A 63 3.09 8.99 -13.07
N LEU A 64 3.02 7.68 -12.85
CA LEU A 64 3.21 7.11 -11.51
C LEU A 64 4.65 7.32 -11.00
N TYR A 65 5.63 7.25 -11.90
CA TYR A 65 7.02 7.60 -11.59
C TYR A 65 7.14 9.06 -11.10
N GLU A 66 6.50 10.01 -11.79
CA GLU A 66 6.53 11.43 -11.41
C GLU A 66 5.81 11.66 -10.07
N ILE A 67 4.65 11.04 -9.84
CA ILE A 67 3.95 11.07 -8.54
C ILE A 67 4.84 10.49 -7.42
N HIS A 68 5.57 9.41 -7.68
CA HIS A 68 6.50 8.84 -6.69
C HIS A 68 7.64 9.81 -6.38
N ASN A 69 8.22 10.46 -7.39
CA ASN A 69 9.27 11.48 -7.19
C ASN A 69 8.75 12.70 -6.42
N MET A 70 7.49 13.12 -6.61
CA MET A 70 6.88 14.18 -5.79
C MET A 70 6.81 13.77 -4.31
N VAL A 71 6.49 12.50 -4.03
CA VAL A 71 6.53 11.95 -2.65
C VAL A 71 7.96 11.93 -2.11
N ASN A 72 8.95 11.51 -2.90
CA ASN A 72 10.34 11.49 -2.48
C ASN A 72 10.87 12.91 -2.20
N ASN A 73 10.55 13.87 -3.06
CA ASN A 73 10.90 15.27 -2.86
C ASN A 73 10.35 15.81 -1.55
N LYS A 74 9.05 15.55 -1.27
CA LYS A 74 8.44 15.88 0.02
C LYS A 74 9.21 15.24 1.19
N LEU A 75 9.60 13.98 1.09
CA LEU A 75 10.36 13.30 2.15
C LEU A 75 11.76 13.89 2.34
N ARG A 76 12.45 14.27 1.26
CA ARG A 76 13.75 14.96 1.32
C ARG A 76 13.65 16.32 2.00
N THR A 77 12.66 17.15 1.61
CA THR A 77 12.40 18.44 2.27
C THR A 77 12.09 18.25 3.76
N GLN A 78 11.26 17.26 4.09
CA GLN A 78 10.95 16.94 5.48
C GLN A 78 12.16 16.42 6.27
N CYS A 79 13.05 15.65 5.64
CA CYS A 79 14.30 15.17 6.24
C CYS A 79 15.26 16.32 6.55
N ALA A 80 15.32 17.35 5.69
CA ALA A 80 16.12 18.55 5.93
C ALA A 80 15.64 19.32 7.17
N GLU A 81 14.33 19.28 7.48
CA GLU A 81 13.74 19.91 8.67
C GLU A 81 13.77 18.99 9.92
N ASP A 82 13.71 17.67 9.74
CA ASP A 82 13.70 16.67 10.82
C ASP A 82 14.57 15.46 10.44
N PRO A 83 15.79 15.33 11.02
CA PRO A 83 16.75 14.27 10.66
C PRO A 83 16.28 12.85 11.01
N ASN A 84 15.13 12.71 11.68
CA ASN A 84 14.53 11.42 11.97
C ASN A 84 13.57 10.92 10.89
N ILE A 85 13.30 11.74 9.87
CA ILE A 85 12.60 11.33 8.66
C ILE A 85 13.64 10.72 7.74
N SER A 86 13.38 9.53 7.21
CA SER A 86 14.33 8.89 6.30
C SER A 86 14.39 9.65 4.97
N ASP A 87 15.60 10.03 4.58
CA ASP A 87 15.91 10.43 3.22
C ASP A 87 15.74 9.23 2.27
N PRO A 88 14.89 9.32 1.23
CA PRO A 88 14.77 8.28 0.21
C PRO A 88 15.98 8.19 -0.73
N GLY A 89 16.92 9.12 -0.67
CA GLY A 89 18.05 9.24 -1.59
C GLY A 89 17.68 9.97 -2.89
N PRO A 90 18.60 10.00 -3.87
CA PRO A 90 18.32 10.57 -5.18
C PRO A 90 17.28 9.74 -5.94
N ASP A 91 16.48 10.40 -6.77
CA ASP A 91 15.50 9.68 -7.60
C ASP A 91 16.23 8.90 -8.70
N PRO A 92 15.91 7.60 -8.91
CA PRO A 92 16.42 6.87 -10.06
C PRO A 92 15.85 7.45 -11.34
N SER A 93 16.53 7.23 -12.47
CA SER A 93 15.99 7.57 -13.78
C SER A 93 14.76 6.73 -14.13
N PHE A 94 13.90 7.26 -15.01
CA PHE A 94 12.73 6.52 -15.47
C PHE A 94 13.11 5.20 -16.16
N GLU A 95 14.19 5.18 -16.93
CA GLU A 95 14.65 3.98 -17.62
C GLU A 95 15.15 2.90 -16.65
N GLU A 96 15.82 3.28 -15.55
CA GLU A 96 16.19 2.32 -14.49
C GLU A 96 14.94 1.72 -13.83
N VAL A 97 13.94 2.54 -13.54
CA VAL A 97 12.67 2.08 -12.95
C VAL A 97 11.92 1.16 -13.91
N LYS A 98 11.82 1.55 -15.18
CA LYS A 98 11.18 0.76 -16.25
C LYS A 98 11.86 -0.59 -16.42
N ARG A 99 13.20 -0.62 -16.52
CA ARG A 99 13.99 -1.86 -16.60
C ARG A 99 13.70 -2.76 -15.41
N LYS A 100 13.80 -2.22 -14.20
CA LYS A 100 13.52 -2.96 -12.94
C LYS A 100 12.16 -3.65 -12.95
N TYR A 101 11.08 -2.98 -13.35
CA TYR A 101 9.74 -3.56 -13.31
C TYR A 101 9.40 -4.43 -14.54
N ALA A 102 10.04 -4.19 -15.68
CA ALA A 102 9.93 -5.02 -16.88
C ALA A 102 10.58 -6.40 -16.68
N GLU A 103 11.70 -6.47 -15.96
CA GLU A 103 12.44 -7.70 -15.70
C GLU A 103 11.92 -8.47 -14.46
N MET A 104 11.16 -7.81 -13.58
CA MET A 104 10.67 -8.40 -12.34
C MET A 104 9.74 -9.60 -12.58
N THR A 105 10.04 -10.73 -11.96
CA THR A 105 9.18 -11.93 -11.92
C THR A 105 8.56 -12.11 -10.53
N PRO A 106 7.37 -12.73 -10.41
CA PRO A 106 6.71 -12.89 -9.12
C PRO A 106 7.37 -14.03 -8.33
N ASN A 107 8.21 -13.69 -7.37
CA ASN A 107 8.69 -14.60 -6.32
C ASN A 107 7.89 -14.48 -5.01
N ALA A 108 6.94 -13.54 -4.98
CA ALA A 108 6.05 -13.26 -3.88
C ALA A 108 4.81 -12.50 -4.38
N VAL A 109 3.89 -12.18 -3.47
CA VAL A 109 2.61 -11.55 -3.82
C VAL A 109 2.78 -10.02 -3.88
N PRO A 110 2.61 -9.38 -5.06
CA PRO A 110 2.73 -7.93 -5.18
C PRO A 110 1.73 -7.19 -4.29
N GLY A 111 2.20 -6.19 -3.55
CA GLY A 111 1.31 -5.39 -2.69
C GLY A 111 0.76 -6.11 -1.47
N ARG A 112 1.24 -7.32 -1.12
CA ARG A 112 0.72 -8.11 0.00
C ARG A 112 0.54 -7.32 1.31
N ASP A 113 1.59 -6.63 1.75
CA ASP A 113 1.57 -5.88 3.00
C ASP A 113 0.70 -4.62 2.87
N PHE A 114 0.66 -4.02 1.68
CA PHE A 114 -0.27 -2.92 1.39
C PHE A 114 -1.73 -3.35 1.44
N LEU A 115 -2.09 -4.44 0.77
CA LEU A 115 -3.44 -4.98 0.72
C LEU A 115 -3.94 -5.42 2.11
N PHE A 116 -3.06 -5.92 2.97
CA PHE A 116 -3.46 -6.17 4.36
C PHE A 116 -3.54 -4.87 5.18
N ALA A 117 -2.67 -3.89 4.93
CA ALA A 117 -2.71 -2.61 5.63
C ALA A 117 -3.98 -1.79 5.29
N ILE A 118 -4.54 -1.88 4.09
CA ILE A 118 -5.81 -1.22 3.75
C ILE A 118 -6.96 -1.78 4.59
N THR A 119 -6.99 -3.10 4.84
CA THR A 119 -8.06 -3.73 5.63
C THR A 119 -7.86 -3.47 7.12
N ALA A 120 -6.62 -3.45 7.60
CA ALA A 120 -6.31 -3.06 8.97
C ALA A 120 -6.68 -1.60 9.28
N ASN A 121 -6.58 -0.72 8.28
CA ASN A 121 -6.95 0.70 8.39
C ASN A 121 -8.44 0.98 8.09
N TYR A 122 -9.23 -0.04 7.75
CA TYR A 122 -10.66 0.10 7.48
C TYR A 122 -11.42 0.62 8.73
N PRO A 123 -12.59 1.28 8.60
CA PRO A 123 -13.39 1.64 9.77
C PRO A 123 -13.90 0.39 10.52
N GLU A 124 -14.09 0.52 11.85
CA GLU A 124 -14.75 -0.55 12.62
C GLU A 124 -16.23 -0.69 12.20
N ASN A 125 -16.89 0.44 12.02
CA ASN A 125 -18.25 0.57 11.51
C ASN A 125 -18.16 1.32 10.17
N PRO A 126 -18.06 0.62 9.03
CA PRO A 126 -17.92 1.25 7.73
C PRO A 126 -19.25 1.80 7.22
N GLU A 127 -19.20 2.98 6.59
CA GLU A 127 -20.35 3.56 5.91
C GLU A 127 -20.55 2.91 4.52
N PRO A 128 -21.75 3.02 3.90
CA PRO A 128 -21.98 2.51 2.55
C PRO A 128 -20.96 2.99 1.51
N GLU A 129 -20.52 4.23 1.63
CA GLU A 129 -19.50 4.80 0.75
C GLU A 129 -18.11 4.14 0.95
N ASP A 130 -17.75 3.79 2.19
CA ASP A 130 -16.51 3.06 2.47
C ASP A 130 -16.54 1.65 1.86
N MET A 131 -17.68 0.97 1.98
CA MET A 131 -17.89 -0.33 1.36
C MET A 131 -17.82 -0.24 -0.17
N ALA A 132 -18.50 0.73 -0.78
CA ALA A 132 -18.49 0.92 -2.23
C ALA A 132 -17.06 1.18 -2.76
N ARG A 133 -16.36 2.13 -2.15
CA ARG A 133 -14.98 2.49 -2.52
C ARG A 133 -14.04 1.30 -2.50
N HIS A 134 -14.09 0.49 -1.45
CA HIS A 134 -13.24 -0.71 -1.32
C HIS A 134 -13.65 -1.81 -2.30
N ARG A 135 -14.95 -2.01 -2.54
CA ARG A 135 -15.46 -3.00 -3.49
C ARG A 135 -15.00 -2.67 -4.91
N GLU A 136 -15.18 -1.43 -5.33
CA GLU A 136 -14.76 -0.95 -6.65
C GLU A 136 -13.25 -1.04 -6.83
N PHE A 137 -12.46 -0.61 -5.82
CA PHE A 137 -11.01 -0.74 -5.88
C PHE A 137 -10.57 -2.19 -6.07
N LEU A 138 -11.17 -3.15 -5.35
CA LEU A 138 -10.80 -4.56 -5.48
C LEU A 138 -11.24 -5.19 -6.79
N HIS A 139 -12.40 -4.78 -7.31
CA HIS A 139 -12.86 -5.16 -8.63
C HIS A 139 -11.86 -4.70 -9.70
N ASP A 140 -11.56 -3.40 -9.74
CA ASP A 140 -10.63 -2.83 -10.71
C ASP A 140 -9.22 -3.43 -10.58
N LEU A 141 -8.78 -3.65 -9.33
CA LEU A 141 -7.51 -4.30 -9.04
C LEU A 141 -7.45 -5.72 -9.58
N SER A 142 -8.54 -6.49 -9.49
CA SER A 142 -8.60 -7.86 -10.00
C SER A 142 -8.45 -7.95 -11.52
N GLU A 143 -8.89 -6.92 -12.25
CA GLU A 143 -8.76 -6.84 -13.71
C GLU A 143 -7.33 -6.55 -14.17
N VAL A 144 -6.57 -5.82 -13.35
CA VAL A 144 -5.23 -5.34 -13.73
C VAL A 144 -4.10 -5.91 -12.88
N TYR A 145 -4.40 -6.85 -11.97
CA TYR A 145 -3.42 -7.37 -11.03
C TYR A 145 -2.17 -7.88 -11.76
N PRO A 146 -0.95 -7.62 -11.27
CA PRO A 146 0.26 -8.00 -11.97
C PRO A 146 0.38 -9.51 -12.14
N PHE A 147 0.96 -9.91 -13.27
CA PHE A 147 1.21 -11.30 -13.66
C PHE A 147 -0.07 -12.12 -13.89
N GLU A 148 -0.17 -12.72 -15.08
CA GLU A 148 -1.39 -13.39 -15.52
C GLU A 148 -1.81 -14.54 -14.59
N SER A 149 -0.86 -15.32 -14.07
CA SER A 149 -1.12 -16.41 -13.12
C SER A 149 -1.75 -15.92 -11.82
N LEU A 150 -1.26 -14.81 -11.26
CA LEU A 150 -1.79 -14.21 -10.03
C LEU A 150 -3.12 -13.51 -10.28
N ARG A 151 -3.26 -12.84 -11.42
CA ARG A 151 -4.52 -12.21 -11.84
C ARG A 151 -5.65 -13.22 -11.92
N LYS A 152 -5.43 -14.37 -12.57
CA LYS A 152 -6.43 -15.47 -12.65
C LYS A 152 -6.90 -15.91 -11.26
N VAL A 153 -5.98 -16.08 -10.32
CA VAL A 153 -6.29 -16.45 -8.93
C VAL A 153 -7.12 -15.36 -8.25
N PHE A 154 -6.76 -14.08 -8.43
CA PHE A 154 -7.51 -12.96 -7.88
C PHE A 154 -8.95 -12.97 -8.41
N LYS A 155 -9.14 -13.05 -9.73
CA LYS A 155 -10.46 -13.05 -10.37
C LYS A 155 -11.29 -14.25 -9.93
N GLN A 156 -10.69 -15.44 -9.88
CA GLN A 156 -11.36 -16.65 -9.38
C GLN A 156 -11.77 -16.52 -7.91
N TYR A 157 -10.96 -15.87 -7.08
CA TYR A 157 -11.32 -15.63 -5.68
C TYR A 157 -12.50 -14.65 -5.57
N MET A 158 -12.50 -13.59 -6.39
CA MET A 158 -13.61 -12.62 -6.47
C MET A 158 -14.92 -13.26 -6.96
N SER A 159 -14.87 -14.31 -7.78
CA SER A 159 -16.07 -14.98 -8.28
C SER A 159 -16.68 -16.00 -7.30
N GLN A 160 -16.01 -16.32 -6.20
CA GLN A 160 -16.51 -17.28 -5.20
C GLN A 160 -17.55 -16.66 -4.25
N GLY A 161 -17.64 -15.33 -4.21
CA GLY A 161 -18.59 -14.63 -3.35
C GLY A 161 -18.21 -13.15 -3.16
N PRO A 162 -19.11 -12.36 -2.54
CA PRO A 162 -18.86 -10.95 -2.33
C PRO A 162 -17.68 -10.70 -1.39
N VAL A 163 -17.05 -9.52 -1.53
CA VAL A 163 -16.07 -9.03 -0.57
C VAL A 163 -16.79 -8.75 0.75
N ALA A 164 -16.35 -9.40 1.84
CA ALA A 164 -16.94 -9.23 3.16
C ALA A 164 -16.51 -7.88 3.77
N LEU A 165 -17.32 -6.84 3.58
CA LEU A 165 -17.01 -5.44 3.94
C LEU A 165 -17.84 -4.92 5.11
N GLU A 166 -18.59 -5.78 5.78
CA GLU A 166 -19.54 -5.40 6.83
C GLU A 166 -18.81 -4.88 8.09
N THR A 167 -17.62 -5.41 8.35
CA THR A 167 -16.76 -5.00 9.46
C THR A 167 -15.30 -5.08 9.04
N LYS A 168 -14.43 -4.34 9.74
CA LYS A 168 -12.98 -4.52 9.65
C LYS A 168 -12.54 -5.97 9.78
N LYS A 169 -13.10 -6.69 10.76
CA LYS A 169 -12.71 -8.07 11.06
C LYS A 169 -13.06 -9.03 9.92
N THR A 170 -14.25 -8.91 9.34
CA THR A 170 -14.65 -9.74 8.19
C THR A 170 -13.81 -9.41 6.97
N TYR A 171 -13.52 -8.13 6.74
CA TYR A 171 -12.69 -7.69 5.62
C TYR A 171 -11.23 -8.14 5.72
N MET A 172 -10.62 -8.04 6.90
CA MET A 172 -9.27 -8.55 7.16
C MET A 172 -9.17 -10.07 6.91
N LYS A 173 -10.19 -10.84 7.32
CA LYS A 173 -10.25 -12.29 7.07
C LYS A 173 -10.38 -12.61 5.59
N TRP A 174 -11.27 -11.90 4.89
CA TRP A 174 -11.46 -12.06 3.44
C TRP A 174 -10.14 -11.78 2.69
N MET A 175 -9.50 -10.64 3.00
CA MET A 175 -8.23 -10.27 2.40
C MET A 175 -7.13 -11.28 2.70
N TYR A 176 -7.06 -11.79 3.93
CA TYR A 176 -6.11 -12.85 4.27
C TYR A 176 -6.33 -14.11 3.44
N GLY A 177 -7.58 -14.49 3.19
CA GLY A 177 -7.93 -15.61 2.31
C GLY A 177 -7.42 -15.41 0.89
N LEU A 178 -7.66 -14.24 0.30
CA LEU A 178 -7.12 -13.85 -1.00
C LEU A 178 -5.58 -13.94 -1.02
N LEU A 179 -4.91 -13.30 -0.06
CA LEU A 179 -3.45 -13.28 0.03
C LEU A 179 -2.87 -14.70 0.19
N LYS A 180 -3.54 -15.57 0.96
CA LYS A 180 -3.15 -16.98 1.10
C LYS A 180 -3.26 -17.72 -0.23
N SER A 181 -4.31 -17.49 -1.01
CA SER A 181 -4.48 -18.09 -2.34
C SER A 181 -3.40 -17.60 -3.32
N LEU A 182 -3.13 -16.29 -3.35
CA LEU A 182 -2.06 -15.71 -4.18
C LEU A 182 -0.68 -16.23 -3.76
N SER A 183 -0.43 -16.38 -2.46
CA SER A 183 0.83 -16.89 -1.93
C SER A 183 1.14 -18.31 -2.38
N LYS A 184 0.13 -19.18 -2.48
CA LYS A 184 0.29 -20.55 -3.01
C LYS A 184 0.79 -20.51 -4.46
N THR A 185 0.17 -19.70 -5.32
CA THR A 185 0.55 -19.57 -6.73
C THR A 185 1.89 -18.87 -6.93
N ALA A 186 2.23 -17.90 -6.09
CA ALA A 186 3.53 -17.24 -6.10
C ALA A 186 4.65 -18.08 -5.47
N GLY A 187 4.36 -19.28 -4.94
CA GLY A 187 5.35 -20.14 -4.28
C GLY A 187 5.96 -19.51 -3.02
N SER A 188 5.23 -18.64 -2.33
CA SER A 188 5.75 -17.83 -1.22
C SER A 188 5.03 -18.11 0.09
N SER A 189 5.80 -18.15 1.19
CA SER A 189 5.23 -18.30 2.53
C SER A 189 4.41 -17.08 2.94
N ILE A 190 3.45 -17.31 3.84
CA ILE A 190 2.60 -16.27 4.41
C ILE A 190 2.47 -16.49 5.92
N LEU A 191 2.49 -15.41 6.70
CA LEU A 191 2.24 -15.48 8.14
C LEU A 191 0.83 -16.06 8.40
N SER A 192 0.61 -16.59 9.59
CA SER A 192 -0.76 -16.89 10.04
C SER A 192 -1.60 -15.61 10.10
N TYR A 193 -2.93 -15.76 10.06
CA TYR A 193 -3.86 -14.63 10.21
C TYR A 193 -3.57 -13.82 11.48
N ARG A 194 -3.35 -14.51 12.60
CA ARG A 194 -2.96 -13.88 13.88
C ARG A 194 -1.63 -13.12 13.76
N GLY A 195 -0.66 -13.69 13.05
CA GLY A 195 0.61 -13.02 12.77
C GLY A 195 0.46 -11.74 11.96
N TYR A 196 -0.42 -11.74 10.95
CA TYR A 196 -0.73 -10.56 10.16
C TYR A 196 -1.42 -9.47 10.97
N VAL A 197 -2.41 -9.83 11.79
CA VAL A 197 -3.09 -8.91 12.71
C VAL A 197 -2.09 -8.30 13.70
N ALA A 198 -1.22 -9.12 14.30
CA ALA A 198 -0.19 -8.64 15.22
C ALA A 198 0.78 -7.66 14.53
N ARG A 199 1.20 -7.97 13.30
CA ARG A 199 2.06 -7.09 12.48
C ARG A 199 1.35 -5.78 12.15
N ALA A 200 0.07 -5.83 11.79
CA ALA A 200 -0.73 -4.63 11.53
C ALA A 200 -0.85 -3.73 12.77
N ASN A 201 -1.15 -4.32 13.93
CA ASN A 201 -1.23 -3.61 15.21
C ASN A 201 0.12 -3.00 15.60
N TYR A 202 1.22 -3.68 15.29
CA TYR A 202 2.57 -3.15 15.53
C TYR A 202 2.80 -1.84 14.74
N TYR A 203 2.48 -1.84 13.45
CA TYR A 203 2.66 -0.69 12.55
C TYR A 203 1.53 0.34 12.59
N THR A 204 0.44 0.05 13.29
CA THR A 204 -0.61 1.05 13.55
C THR A 204 -0.01 2.23 14.32
N SER A 205 -0.35 3.43 13.88
CA SER A 205 0.11 4.69 14.44
C SER A 205 -1.05 5.39 15.13
N GLY A 206 -0.78 6.03 16.27
CA GLY A 206 -1.81 6.71 17.09
C GLY A 206 -2.26 8.08 16.58
N CYS A 207 -2.18 8.30 15.25
CA CYS A 207 -2.48 9.60 14.64
C CYS A 207 -3.98 9.85 14.41
N ASP A 208 -4.82 8.93 14.86
CA ASP A 208 -6.28 8.96 14.80
C ASP A 208 -6.95 9.52 16.05
N ARG A 209 -6.19 9.69 17.14
CA ARG A 209 -6.69 10.34 18.35
C ARG A 209 -7.13 11.78 18.03
N PRO A 210 -8.29 12.25 18.52
CA PRO A 210 -8.73 13.64 18.30
C PRO A 210 -7.72 14.69 18.79
N SER A 211 -6.94 14.37 19.81
CA SER A 211 -5.86 15.20 20.36
C SER A 211 -4.58 15.22 19.52
N TYR A 212 -4.50 14.42 18.46
CA TYR A 212 -3.30 14.36 17.63
C TYR A 212 -3.10 15.64 16.82
N ARG A 213 -1.91 16.22 16.92
CA ARG A 213 -1.50 17.47 16.25
C ARG A 213 -0.17 17.33 15.49
N GLY A 214 0.21 16.11 15.13
CA GLY A 214 1.45 15.82 14.41
C GLY A 214 1.40 16.18 12.91
N LYS A 215 2.55 16.48 12.32
CA LYS A 215 2.71 16.75 10.87
C LYS A 215 2.77 15.48 10.00
N THR A 216 3.10 14.34 10.59
CA THR A 216 3.16 13.02 9.93
C THR A 216 2.34 12.02 10.72
N CYS A 217 2.19 10.76 10.29
CA CYS A 217 1.54 9.74 11.12
C CYS A 217 2.44 9.19 12.23
N ARG A 218 3.74 9.50 12.22
CA ARG A 218 4.73 8.87 13.09
C ARG A 218 5.12 9.72 14.29
N ARG A 219 4.84 11.03 14.26
CA ARG A 219 5.36 11.99 15.25
C ARG A 219 4.31 12.95 15.79
N THR A 220 4.35 13.25 17.08
CA THR A 220 3.51 14.27 17.71
C THR A 220 3.99 15.67 17.34
N LYS A 221 3.28 16.72 17.78
CA LYS A 221 3.69 18.12 17.56
C LYS A 221 5.06 18.42 18.19
N GLN A 222 5.35 17.77 19.31
CA GLN A 222 6.60 17.87 20.08
C GLN A 222 7.74 17.02 19.50
N GLY A 223 7.55 16.37 18.34
CA GLY A 223 8.58 15.56 17.69
C GLY A 223 8.73 14.13 18.24
N HIS A 224 8.05 13.78 19.34
CA HIS A 224 8.08 12.41 19.87
C HIS A 224 7.39 11.42 18.93
N ARG A 225 7.88 10.17 18.89
CA ARG A 225 7.23 9.11 18.11
C ARG A 225 5.85 8.78 18.70
N THR A 226 4.86 8.55 17.83
CA THR A 226 3.53 8.06 18.26
C THR A 226 3.59 6.68 18.88
N LYS A 227 4.64 5.92 18.57
CA LYS A 227 4.93 4.59 19.09
C LYS A 227 6.43 4.37 19.07
N ASN A 228 7.03 4.04 20.21
CA ASN A 228 8.41 3.58 20.27
C ASN A 228 8.45 2.13 19.80
N ARG A 229 8.96 1.94 18.58
CA ARG A 229 9.06 0.66 17.89
C ARG A 229 10.50 0.16 18.00
N ASP A 230 10.70 -0.93 18.72
CA ASP A 230 11.98 -1.65 18.75
C ASP A 230 12.11 -2.48 17.46
N ARG A 231 13.12 -2.14 16.64
CA ARG A 231 13.44 -2.82 15.38
C ARG A 231 14.01 -4.22 15.60
N ASN A 232 14.69 -4.47 16.73
CA ASN A 232 15.36 -5.74 17.03
C ASN A 232 14.35 -6.81 17.47
N GLN A 233 13.32 -6.43 18.25
CA GLN A 233 12.20 -7.33 18.56
C GLN A 233 11.39 -7.73 17.31
N THR A 234 11.41 -6.92 16.25
CA THR A 234 10.66 -7.19 15.02
C THR A 234 11.36 -8.03 13.96
N HIS A 235 12.67 -8.27 14.06
CA HIS A 235 13.37 -9.11 13.08
C HIS A 235 12.87 -10.57 13.07
N ARG A 236 12.17 -11.00 14.13
CA ARG A 236 11.46 -12.29 14.19
C ARG A 236 10.12 -12.31 13.43
N VAL A 237 9.61 -11.18 12.96
CA VAL A 237 8.25 -11.03 12.36
C VAL A 237 8.29 -10.40 10.95
N VAL A 238 9.40 -9.77 10.57
CA VAL A 238 9.59 -9.19 9.24
C VAL A 238 10.05 -10.30 8.30
N LEU A 239 9.15 -10.76 7.42
CA LEU A 239 9.58 -11.48 6.22
C LEU A 239 10.62 -10.63 5.50
N THR A 240 11.68 -11.28 5.02
CA THR A 240 12.57 -10.73 3.99
C THR A 240 11.70 -10.02 2.96
N GLY A 241 12.03 -8.77 2.65
CA GLY A 241 11.24 -7.97 1.72
C GLY A 241 10.93 -8.75 0.44
N LEU A 242 9.85 -8.38 -0.26
CA LEU A 242 9.47 -8.95 -1.56
C LEU A 242 10.54 -8.72 -2.67
N LEU A 243 11.72 -8.22 -2.29
CA LEU A 243 12.88 -7.93 -3.10
C LEU A 243 14.04 -8.76 -2.55
N LYS A 244 14.45 -9.77 -3.31
CA LYS A 244 15.85 -10.13 -3.39
C LYS A 244 16.45 -9.28 -4.51
#